data_AF-A0A7X5WW60-F1
#
_entry.id   AF-A0A7X5WW60-F1
#
_cell.length_a   1.000
_cell.length_b   1.000
_cell.length_c   1.000
_cell.angle_alpha   90.00
_cell.angle_beta   90.00
_cell.angle_gamma   90.00
#
_symmetry.space_group_name_H-M   'P 1'
#
loop_
_entity.id
_entity.type
_entity.pdbx_description
1 polymer ?
#
loop_
_entity_poly.entity_id
_entity_poly.type
_entity_poly.pdbx_seq_one_letter_code
_entity_poly.pdbx_strand_id
1 'polypeptide(L)'
;VGYDGRTTSRTFAEDTVGVLVSAGFRVRYFEGTAPTPLVSFAAKELGAAAAVVVTASHNPPADNGYKVYDANAAQIIPPVDGE
;
A
#
# COMPACT_ATOMS: atom_id res chain seq x y z
N VAL A 1 -3.13 -0.77 4.26
CA VAL A 1 -1.68 -0.50 4.03
C VAL A 1 -0.89 -1.74 4.41
N GLY A 2 0.01 -2.21 3.55
CA GLY A 2 0.94 -3.29 3.83
C GLY A 2 2.31 -3.01 3.21
N TYR A 3 3.30 -3.85 3.51
CA TYR A 3 4.69 -3.59 3.12
C TYR A 3 5.51 -4.88 3.01
N ASP A 4 6.66 -4.80 2.32
CA ASP A 4 7.58 -5.93 2.16
C ASP A 4 8.77 -5.92 3.15
N GLY A 5 9.70 -6.87 3.01
CA GLY A 5 10.80 -7.06 3.95
C GLY A 5 11.97 -6.07 3.86
N ARG A 6 11.89 -4.97 3.09
CA ARG A 6 13.00 -4.00 3.01
C ARG A 6 13.13 -3.23 4.33
N THR A 7 14.36 -2.84 4.68
CA THR A 7 14.68 -2.20 5.97
C THR A 7 13.85 -0.95 6.27
N THR A 8 13.55 -0.15 5.24
CA THR A 8 12.78 1.10 5.38
C THR A 8 11.27 0.94 5.17
N SER A 9 10.81 -0.24 4.73
CA SER A 9 9.41 -0.46 4.34
C SER A 9 8.43 -0.33 5.51
N ARG A 10 8.83 -0.78 6.70
CA ARG A 10 8.00 -0.65 7.91
C ARG A 10 7.74 0.83 8.26
N THR A 11 8.81 1.60 8.42
CA THR A 11 8.70 3.03 8.77
C THR A 11 7.91 3.79 7.72
N PHE A 12 8.16 3.54 6.44
CA PHE A 12 7.41 4.20 5.37
C PHE A 12 5.91 3.80 5.38
N ALA A 13 5.57 2.55 5.70
CA ALA A 13 4.18 2.14 5.85
C ALA A 13 3.50 2.76 7.08
N GLU A 14 4.22 2.89 8.21
CA GLU A 14 3.75 3.56 9.42
C GLU A 14 3.52 5.06 9.17
N ASP A 15 4.44 5.74 8.47
CA ASP A 15 4.28 7.13 8.05
C ASP A 15 3.07 7.32 7.13
N THR A 16 2.88 6.39 6.18
CA THR A 16 1.70 6.37 5.29
C THR A 16 0.41 6.28 6.10
N VAL A 17 0.35 5.40 7.09
CA VAL A 17 -0.81 5.27 7.99
C VAL A 17 -1.03 6.58 8.75
N GLY A 18 0.04 7.17 9.29
CA GLY A 18 -0.03 8.43 10.03
C GLY A 18 -0.62 9.58 9.21
N VAL A 19 -0.17 9.74 7.97
CA VAL A 19 -0.69 10.77 7.05
C VAL A 19 -2.16 10.53 6.71
N LEU A 20 -2.54 9.30 6.34
CA LEU A 20 -3.92 8.96 5.99
C LEU A 20 -4.89 9.14 7.17
N VAL A 21 -4.49 8.71 8.36
CA VAL A 21 -5.29 8.91 9.59
C VAL A 21 -5.44 10.40 9.90
N SER A 22 -4.36 11.18 9.76
CA SER A 22 -4.41 12.64 9.97
C SER A 22 -5.30 13.36 8.96
N ALA A 23 -5.44 12.80 7.76
CA ALA A 23 -6.37 13.28 6.73
C ALA A 23 -7.83 12.80 6.94
N GLY A 24 -8.12 12.07 8.03
CA GLY A 24 -9.47 11.62 8.39
C GLY A 24 -9.87 10.26 7.83
N PHE A 25 -8.94 9.51 7.22
CA PHE A 25 -9.25 8.16 6.74
C PHE A 25 -9.17 7.12 7.85
N ARG A 26 -10.10 6.16 7.81
CA ARG A 26 -9.98 4.94 8.59
C ARG A 26 -9.03 3.98 7.88
N VAL A 27 -7.90 3.67 8.52
CA VAL A 27 -6.85 2.84 7.92
C VAL A 27 -6.78 1.47 8.59
N ARG A 28 -6.70 0.41 7.79
CA ARG A 28 -6.31 -0.93 8.24
C ARG A 28 -4.86 -1.19 7.82
N TYR A 29 -4.08 -1.77 8.73
CA TYR A 29 -2.64 -1.96 8.59
C TYR A 29 -2.26 -3.40 8.92
N PHE A 30 -1.34 -3.98 8.14
CA PHE A 30 -0.73 -5.28 8.43
C PHE A 30 0.46 -5.08 9.36
N GLU A 31 0.47 -5.74 10.53
CA GLU A 31 1.53 -5.58 11.54
C GLU A 31 2.89 -6.15 11.08
N GLY A 32 2.87 -7.12 10.17
CA GLY A 32 4.06 -7.72 9.57
C GLY A 32 4.06 -7.58 8.04
N THR A 33 5.11 -8.12 7.42
CA THR A 33 5.23 -8.12 5.97
C THR A 33 4.06 -8.85 5.32
N ALA A 34 3.51 -8.28 4.25
CA ALA A 34 2.38 -8.84 3.52
C ALA A 34 2.64 -8.78 2.00
N PRO A 35 2.41 -9.89 1.26
CA PRO A 35 2.60 -9.87 -0.18
C PRO A 35 1.54 -9.00 -0.87
N THR A 36 1.92 -8.33 -1.94
CA THR A 36 1.05 -7.40 -2.69
C THR A 36 -0.36 -7.95 -2.98
N PRO A 37 -0.54 -9.20 -3.46
CA PRO A 37 -1.87 -9.72 -3.77
C PRO A 37 -2.77 -9.87 -2.53
N LEU A 38 -2.18 -10.14 -1.35
CA LEU A 38 -2.95 -10.24 -0.11
C LEU A 38 -3.47 -8.87 0.32
N VAL A 39 -2.65 -7.82 0.20
CA VAL A 39 -3.04 -6.46 0.58
C VAL A 39 -4.14 -5.93 -0.34
N SER A 40 -4.03 -6.13 -1.65
CA SER A 40 -5.06 -5.69 -2.61
C SER A 40 -6.35 -6.50 -2.49
N PHE A 41 -6.25 -7.82 -2.31
CA PHE A 41 -7.40 -8.69 -2.02
C PHE A 41 -8.12 -8.25 -0.74
N ALA A 42 -7.39 -8.07 0.37
CA ALA A 42 -7.99 -7.67 1.64
C ALA A 42 -8.67 -6.29 1.54
N ALA A 43 -8.10 -5.34 0.79
CA ALA A 43 -8.74 -4.04 0.59
C ALA A 43 -10.10 -4.18 -0.09
N LYS A 44 -10.19 -4.98 -1.16
CA LYS A 44 -11.45 -5.26 -1.86
C LYS A 44 -12.46 -5.97 -0.96
N GLU A 45 -12.05 -7.04 -0.28
CA GLU A 45 -12.95 -7.81 0.60
C GLU A 45 -13.46 -7.01 1.79
N LEU A 46 -12.67 -6.05 2.29
CA LEU A 46 -13.04 -5.18 3.41
C LEU A 46 -13.75 -3.90 2.97
N GLY A 47 -14.04 -3.74 1.68
CA GLY A 47 -14.70 -2.55 1.12
C GLY A 47 -13.88 -1.25 1.31
N ALA A 48 -12.55 -1.35 1.31
CA ALA A 48 -11.68 -0.18 1.38
C ALA A 48 -11.67 0.57 0.05
N ALA A 49 -11.56 1.90 0.11
CA ALA A 49 -11.49 2.74 -1.09
C ALA A 49 -10.19 2.52 -1.89
N ALA A 50 -9.10 2.14 -1.22
CA ALA A 50 -7.82 1.88 -1.85
C ALA A 50 -6.95 0.95 -0.99
N ALA A 51 -5.94 0.35 -1.62
CA ALA A 51 -4.85 -0.33 -0.95
C ALA A 51 -3.52 0.37 -1.26
N VAL A 52 -2.65 0.45 -0.26
CA VAL A 52 -1.25 0.88 -0.44
C VAL A 52 -0.34 -0.27 -0.09
N VAL A 53 0.63 -0.53 -0.96
CA VAL A 53 1.70 -1.50 -0.74
C VAL A 53 3.05 -0.80 -0.87
N VAL A 54 3.80 -0.75 0.23
CA VAL A 54 5.17 -0.25 0.24
C VAL A 54 6.10 -1.36 -0.21
N THR A 55 6.58 -1.25 -1.45
CA THR A 55 7.47 -2.21 -2.09
C THR A 55 8.09 -1.64 -3.35
N ALA A 56 9.37 -1.93 -3.58
CA ALA A 56 10.04 -1.68 -4.87
C ALA A 56 10.02 -2.90 -5.81
N SER A 57 9.30 -3.98 -5.46
CA SER A 57 9.18 -5.20 -6.26
C SER A 57 10.55 -5.77 -6.65
N HIS A 58 10.93 -5.66 -7.92
CA HIS A 58 12.18 -6.20 -8.49
C HIS A 58 13.37 -5.26 -8.37
N ASN A 59 13.17 -4.02 -7.91
CA ASN A 59 14.25 -3.05 -7.75
C ASN A 59 15.21 -3.48 -6.62
N PRO A 60 16.46 -2.99 -6.64
CA PRO A 60 17.45 -3.24 -5.60
C PRO A 60 16.92 -3.09 -4.16
N PRO A 61 17.50 -3.80 -3.17
CA PRO A 61 17.02 -3.74 -1.77
C PRO A 61 17.16 -2.36 -1.10
N ALA A 62 18.06 -1.52 -1.60
CA ALA A 62 18.25 -0.16 -1.11
C ALA A 62 17.13 0.80 -1.56
N ASP A 63 16.45 0.46 -2.66
CA ASP A 63 15.30 1.23 -3.14
C ASP A 63 14.03 0.82 -2.42
N ASN A 64 13.11 1.77 -2.29
CA ASN A 64 11.74 1.49 -1.87
C ASN A 64 10.74 2.03 -2.89
N GLY A 65 9.47 1.68 -2.75
CA GLY A 65 8.43 2.06 -3.69
C GLY A 65 7.07 2.11 -3.05
N TYR A 66 6.15 2.75 -3.76
CA TYR A 66 4.80 3.01 -3.29
C TYR A 66 3.81 2.66 -4.39
N LYS A 67 3.03 1.60 -4.18
CA LYS A 67 2.00 1.15 -5.12
C LYS A 67 0.62 1.40 -4.54
N VAL A 68 -0.25 2.01 -5.32
CA VAL A 68 -1.65 2.24 -4.97
C VAL A 68 -2.55 1.35 -5.82
N TYR A 69 -3.52 0.73 -5.18
CA TYR A 69 -4.53 -0.12 -5.78
C TYR A 69 -5.90 0.50 -5.53
N ASP A 70 -6.74 0.51 -6.55
CA ASP A 70 -8.11 0.99 -6.49
C ASP A 70 -9.03 -0.01 -5.77
N ALA A 71 -10.28 0.37 -5.50
CA ALA A 71 -11.30 -0.45 -4.85
C ALA A 71 -11.58 -1.78 -5.58
N ASN A 72 -11.26 -1.87 -6.87
CA ASN A 72 -11.36 -3.10 -7.67
C ASN A 72 -10.15 -4.06 -7.51
N ALA A 73 -9.18 -3.72 -6.65
CA ALA A 73 -7.91 -4.41 -6.44
C ALA A 73 -6.92 -4.39 -7.63
N ALA A 74 -7.17 -3.59 -8.66
CA ALA A 74 -6.22 -3.30 -9.72
C ALA A 74 -5.28 -2.16 -9.30
N GLN A 75 -4.04 -2.21 -9.76
CA GLN A 75 -3.10 -1.12 -9.51
C GLN A 75 -3.56 0.13 -10.28
N ILE A 76 -3.48 1.29 -9.64
CA ILE A 76 -3.65 2.58 -10.31
C ILE A 76 -2.44 2.79 -11.21
N ILE A 77 -2.70 2.88 -12.51
CA ILE A 77 -1.74 3.07 -13.59
C ILE A 77 -2.38 3.93 -14.68
N PRO A 78 -1.61 4.51 -15.62
CA PRO A 78 -2.18 5.22 -16.76
C PRO A 78 -3.22 4.41 -17.53
N PRO A 79 -4.37 5.02 -17.90
CA PRO A 79 -4.76 6.43 -17.71
C PRO A 79 -5.54 6.70 -16.41
N VAL A 80 -5.72 5.71 -15.54
CA VAL A 80 -6.56 5.79 -14.32
C VAL A 80 -5.94 6.72 -13.27
N ASP A 81 -4.65 6.98 -13.36
CA ASP A 81 -3.91 7.94 -12.52
C ASP A 81 -4.06 9.40 -12.97
N GLY A 82 -4.83 9.66 -14.04
CA GLY A 82 -5.18 11.03 -14.45
C GLY A 82 -6.16 11.69 -13.47
N GLU A 83 -5.96 12.99 -13.22
CA GLU A 83 -6.87 13.83 -12.43
C GLU A 83 -8.26 14.01 -13.07
#